data_AF-A0A519JUJ8-F1
#
_entry.id   AF-A0A519JUJ8-F1
#
_cell.length_a   1.000
_cell.length_b   1.000
_cell.length_c   1.000
_cell.angle_alpha   90.00
_cell.angle_beta   90.00
_cell.angle_gamma   90.00
#
_symmetry.space_group_name_H-M   'P 1'
#
loop_
_entity.id
_entity.type
_entity.pdbx_description
1 polymer ?
#
loop_
_entity_poly.entity_id
_entity_poly.type
_entity_poly.pdbx_seq_one_letter_code
_entity_poly.pdbx_strand_id
1 'polypeptide(L)'
;YILRKAFDTPESPYLPDDILWRQKEQFSDGVGYGWIDELIAHCESEVTDEQLEAAPERFPYNTPLTKEAYFYRDIFHKHYPQQSAAQTVRKWIPKWQENQDPSGRANQAHINADTEISKPNISV
;
A
#
# COMPACT_ATOMS: atom_id res chain seq x y z
N TYR A 1 10.18 10.62 -17.12
CA TYR A 1 11.08 11.08 -18.19
C TYR A 1 11.61 12.49 -17.93
N ILE A 2 10.78 13.54 -17.96
CA ILE A 2 11.20 14.96 -17.92
C ILE A 2 12.23 15.28 -16.83
N LEU A 3 11.97 14.88 -15.58
CA LEU A 3 12.88 15.12 -14.47
C LEU A 3 14.28 14.51 -14.72
N ARG A 4 14.36 13.28 -15.22
CA ARG A 4 15.63 12.59 -15.50
C ARG A 4 16.36 13.26 -16.66
N LYS A 5 15.63 13.61 -17.72
CA LYS A 5 16.22 14.25 -18.91
C LYS A 5 16.88 15.60 -18.60
N ALA A 6 16.38 16.33 -17.60
CA ALA A 6 16.99 17.58 -17.17
C ALA A 6 18.40 17.42 -16.53
N PHE A 7 18.77 16.21 -16.10
CA PHE A 7 20.07 15.90 -15.50
C PHE A 7 20.94 14.97 -16.38
N ASP A 8 20.46 14.63 -17.58
CA ASP A 8 21.17 13.83 -18.58
C ASP A 8 22.30 14.65 -19.21
N THR A 9 23.47 14.59 -18.57
CA THR A 9 24.67 15.39 -18.89
C THR A 9 25.85 14.45 -19.13
N PRO A 10 25.91 13.75 -20.29
CA PRO A 10 26.85 12.65 -20.52
C PRO A 10 28.33 13.01 -20.35
N GLU A 11 28.71 14.24 -20.67
CA GLU A 11 30.09 14.74 -20.58
C GLU A 11 30.49 15.10 -19.15
N SER A 12 29.53 15.33 -18.26
CA SER A 12 29.75 15.68 -16.85
C SER A 12 28.57 15.19 -15.98
N PRO A 13 28.43 13.86 -15.80
CA PRO A 13 27.22 13.27 -15.24
C PRO A 13 27.05 13.55 -13.74
N TYR A 14 25.82 13.90 -13.34
CA TYR A 14 25.43 14.03 -11.92
C TYR A 14 25.17 12.67 -11.25
N LEU A 15 24.69 11.69 -12.01
CA LEU A 15 24.34 10.35 -11.55
C LEU A 15 24.87 9.33 -12.57
N PRO A 16 25.23 8.11 -12.12
CA PRO A 16 25.45 6.99 -13.03
C PRO A 16 24.24 6.77 -13.96
N ASP A 17 24.47 6.38 -15.21
CA ASP A 17 23.42 6.22 -16.23
C ASP A 17 22.32 5.23 -15.80
N ASP A 18 22.73 4.11 -15.22
CA ASP A 18 21.86 3.08 -14.68
C ASP A 18 20.98 3.61 -13.53
N ILE A 19 21.48 4.55 -12.73
CA ILE A 19 20.70 5.23 -11.68
C ILE A 19 19.78 6.30 -12.26
N LEU A 20 20.29 7.11 -13.20
CA LEU A 20 19.53 8.18 -13.85
C LEU A 20 18.31 7.64 -14.60
N TRP A 21 18.42 6.44 -15.17
CA TRP A 21 17.35 5.78 -15.92
C TRP A 21 16.74 4.56 -15.23
N ARG A 22 17.14 4.25 -13.98
CA ARG A 22 16.57 3.17 -13.18
C ARG A 22 15.04 3.23 -13.15
N GLN A 23 14.35 2.12 -13.45
CA GLN A 23 12.90 2.06 -13.32
C GLN A 23 12.45 2.51 -11.92
N LYS A 24 11.31 3.22 -11.84
CA LYS A 24 10.72 3.53 -10.54
C LYS A 24 10.27 2.21 -9.91
N GLU A 25 10.79 1.88 -8.75
CA GLU A 25 10.22 0.84 -7.89
C GLU A 25 9.04 1.42 -7.12
N GLN A 26 7.98 0.65 -6.91
CA GLN A 26 6.90 1.08 -6.03
C GLN A 26 7.39 1.05 -4.56
N PHE A 27 6.75 1.80 -3.66
CA PHE A 27 7.32 2.11 -2.34
C PHE A 27 7.65 0.89 -1.50
N SER A 28 6.90 -0.21 -1.61
CA SER A 28 7.13 -1.42 -0.82
C SER A 28 8.19 -2.36 -1.41
N ASP A 29 8.22 -2.56 -2.73
CA ASP A 29 9.24 -3.39 -3.41
C ASP A 29 10.61 -2.73 -3.31
N GLY A 30 10.65 -1.39 -3.29
CA GLY A 30 11.88 -0.63 -3.11
C GLY A 30 12.48 -0.72 -1.70
N VAL A 31 11.69 -1.13 -0.70
CA VAL A 31 12.19 -1.39 0.68
C VAL A 31 12.65 -2.85 0.80
N GLY A 32 11.90 -3.78 0.20
CA GLY A 32 12.25 -5.19 0.11
C GLY A 32 11.01 -6.05 -0.04
N TYR A 33 11.05 -7.01 -0.96
CA TYR A 33 9.89 -7.83 -1.34
C TYR A 33 9.23 -8.56 -0.16
N GLY A 34 9.99 -8.97 0.86
CA GLY A 34 9.44 -9.66 2.04
C GLY A 34 8.77 -8.75 3.09
N TRP A 35 9.01 -7.42 3.04
CA TRP A 35 8.54 -6.52 4.11
C TRP A 35 7.01 -6.47 4.23
N ILE A 36 6.31 -6.39 3.09
CA ILE A 36 4.84 -6.39 3.10
C ILE A 36 4.30 -7.76 3.53
N ASP A 37 4.90 -8.84 3.06
CA ASP A 37 4.40 -10.18 3.35
C ASP A 37 4.50 -10.46 4.86
N GLU A 38 5.60 -10.05 5.50
CA GLU A 38 5.77 -10.10 6.96
C GLU A 38 4.76 -9.20 7.70
N LEU A 39 4.49 -8.00 7.18
CA LEU A 39 3.52 -7.07 7.77
C LEU A 39 2.09 -7.62 7.71
N ILE A 40 1.70 -8.19 6.58
CA ILE A 40 0.40 -8.87 6.42
C ILE A 40 0.32 -10.03 7.40
N ALA A 41 1.33 -10.90 7.44
CA ALA A 41 1.36 -12.05 8.35
C ALA A 41 1.26 -11.64 9.83
N HIS A 42 1.94 -10.56 10.21
CA HIS A 42 1.83 -10.00 11.55
C HIS A 42 0.40 -9.52 11.83
N CYS A 43 -0.17 -8.70 10.96
CA CYS A 43 -1.54 -8.21 11.14
C CYS A 43 -2.59 -9.34 11.14
N GLU A 44 -2.38 -10.40 10.36
CA GLU A 44 -3.23 -11.60 10.38
C GLU A 44 -3.21 -12.32 11.73
N SER A 45 -2.07 -12.32 12.42
CA SER A 45 -1.94 -12.88 13.78
C SER A 45 -2.55 -12.01 14.88
N GLU A 46 -2.62 -10.70 14.65
CA GLU A 46 -3.10 -9.72 15.65
C GLU A 46 -4.61 -9.45 15.56
N VAL A 47 -5.23 -9.69 14.40
CA VAL A 47 -6.65 -9.42 14.16
C VAL A 47 -7.40 -10.72 13.86
N THR A 48 -8.41 -11.02 14.68
CA THR A 48 -9.25 -12.22 14.48
C THR A 48 -10.30 -11.99 13.39
N ASP A 49 -10.86 -13.08 12.85
CA ASP A 49 -11.93 -13.01 11.86
C ASP A 49 -13.20 -12.37 12.46
N GLU A 50 -13.50 -12.66 13.73
CA GLU A 50 -14.64 -12.08 14.44
C GLU A 50 -14.49 -10.56 14.63
N GLN A 51 -13.27 -10.09 14.89
CA GLN A 51 -13.00 -8.65 14.98
C GLN A 51 -13.23 -7.95 13.64
N LEU A 52 -12.80 -8.58 12.54
CA LEU A 52 -13.00 -8.05 11.20
C LEU A 52 -14.48 -8.06 10.79
N GLU A 53 -15.21 -9.13 11.11
CA GLU A 53 -16.65 -9.24 10.86
C GLU A 53 -17.44 -8.16 11.63
N ALA A 54 -17.06 -7.87 12.87
CA ALA A 54 -17.65 -6.80 13.69
C ALA A 54 -17.14 -5.39 13.34
N ALA A 55 -16.26 -5.23 12.35
CA ALA A 55 -15.68 -3.94 11.99
C ALA A 55 -16.71 -2.85 11.60
N PRO A 56 -17.82 -3.14 10.90
CA PRO A 56 -18.83 -2.13 10.58
C PRO A 56 -19.48 -1.51 11.82
N GLU A 57 -19.64 -2.28 12.90
CA GLU A 57 -20.21 -1.82 14.16
C GLU A 57 -19.23 -0.91 14.91
N ARG A 58 -17.95 -1.32 14.96
CA ARG A 58 -16.90 -0.59 15.68
C ARG A 58 -16.42 0.65 14.91
N PHE A 59 -16.29 0.55 13.60
CA PHE A 59 -15.73 1.56 12.71
C PHE A 59 -16.67 1.87 11.54
N PRO A 60 -17.80 2.55 11.79
CA PRO A 60 -18.80 2.83 10.75
C PRO A 60 -18.32 3.82 9.67
N TYR A 61 -17.32 4.65 9.97
CA TYR A 61 -16.67 5.53 8.99
C TYR A 61 -15.37 4.91 8.49
N ASN A 62 -15.19 4.79 7.17
CA ASN A 62 -14.03 4.11 6.55
C ASN A 62 -13.78 2.73 7.17
N THR A 63 -14.79 1.85 7.13
CA THR A 63 -14.70 0.50 7.67
C THR A 63 -13.52 -0.26 7.03
N PRO A 64 -12.64 -0.88 7.84
CA PRO A 64 -11.55 -1.69 7.32
C PRO A 64 -12.10 -2.96 6.65
N LEU A 65 -11.52 -3.34 5.51
CA LEU A 65 -11.93 -4.52 4.73
C LEU A 65 -10.90 -5.67 4.80
N THR A 66 -9.76 -5.42 5.45
CA THR A 66 -8.69 -6.40 5.64
C THR A 66 -8.19 -6.33 7.08
N LYS A 67 -7.57 -7.41 7.55
CA LYS A 67 -6.96 -7.47 8.89
C LYS A 67 -5.86 -6.42 9.07
N GLU A 68 -5.05 -6.20 8.05
CA GLU A 68 -4.04 -5.13 8.04
C GLU A 68 -4.69 -3.74 8.22
N ALA A 69 -5.72 -3.42 7.43
CA ALA A 69 -6.43 -2.14 7.57
C ALA A 69 -7.11 -2.00 8.93
N TYR A 70 -7.63 -3.10 9.49
CA TYR A 70 -8.21 -3.12 10.83
C TYR A 70 -7.15 -2.82 11.89
N PHE A 71 -5.99 -3.46 11.80
CA PHE A 71 -4.89 -3.27 12.74
C PHE A 71 -4.44 -1.81 12.79
N TYR A 72 -4.22 -1.17 11.64
CA TYR A 72 -3.89 0.26 11.59
C TYR A 72 -5.01 1.13 12.12
N ARG A 73 -6.26 0.80 11.79
CA ARG A 73 -7.42 1.54 12.28
C ARG A 73 -7.57 1.43 13.79
N ASP A 74 -7.27 0.27 14.37
CA ASP A 74 -7.32 0.04 15.80
C ASP A 74 -6.26 0.85 16.55
N ILE A 75 -5.02 0.84 16.05
CA ILE A 75 -3.94 1.68 16.58
C ILE A 75 -4.33 3.16 16.50
N PHE A 76 -4.82 3.61 15.34
CA PHE A 76 -5.27 4.99 15.18
C PHE A 76 -6.38 5.35 16.18
N HIS A 77 -7.39 4.49 16.32
CA HIS A 77 -8.52 4.72 17.22
C HIS A 77 -8.12 4.70 18.70
N LYS A 78 -7.14 3.87 19.08
CA LYS A 78 -6.55 3.86 20.44
C LYS A 78 -5.98 5.22 20.82
N HIS A 79 -5.34 5.92 19.88
CA HIS A 79 -4.74 7.24 20.12
C HIS A 79 -5.72 8.40 19.86
N TYR A 80 -6.63 8.23 18.91
CA TYR A 80 -7.57 9.26 18.44
C TYR A 80 -9.00 8.69 18.35
N PRO A 81 -9.68 8.49 19.49
CA PRO A 81 -10.97 7.79 19.53
C PRO A 81 -12.12 8.61 18.94
N GLN A 82 -11.94 9.92 18.71
CA GLN A 82 -12.99 10.80 18.24
C GLN A 82 -13.31 10.57 16.76
N GLN A 83 -14.60 10.57 16.43
CA GLN A 83 -15.05 10.46 15.04
C GLN A 83 -14.51 11.60 14.15
N SER A 84 -14.36 12.80 14.71
CA SER A 84 -13.78 13.94 14.00
C SER A 84 -12.34 13.66 13.55
N ALA A 85 -11.54 12.96 14.36
CA ALA A 85 -10.19 12.56 13.98
C ALA A 85 -10.22 11.56 12.81
N ALA A 86 -11.09 10.55 12.86
CA ALA A 86 -11.25 9.60 11.77
C ALA A 86 -11.64 10.30 10.45
N GLN A 87 -12.47 11.35 10.51
CA GLN A 87 -12.89 12.14 9.34
C GLN A 87 -11.79 13.01 8.72
N THR A 88 -10.66 13.20 9.41
CA THR A 88 -9.49 13.86 8.82
C THR A 88 -8.72 12.96 7.85
N VAL A 89 -8.90 11.64 7.94
CA VAL A 89 -8.19 10.65 7.14
C VAL A 89 -9.01 10.27 5.91
N ARG A 90 -8.44 10.47 4.74
CA ARG A 90 -9.03 10.03 3.46
C ARG A 90 -8.53 8.64 3.12
N LYS A 91 -9.44 7.77 2.68
CA LYS A 91 -9.06 6.46 2.13
C LYS A 91 -8.35 6.67 0.80
N TRP A 92 -7.10 6.21 0.71
CA TRP A 92 -6.38 6.12 -0.56
C TRP A 92 -6.91 4.93 -1.35
N ILE A 93 -7.43 5.18 -2.54
CA ILE A 93 -7.85 4.15 -3.49
C ILE A 93 -7.22 4.50 -4.84
N PRO A 94 -6.28 3.69 -5.34
CA PRO A 94 -5.68 3.91 -6.64
C PRO A 94 -6.75 3.78 -7.74
N LYS A 95 -6.74 4.71 -8.70
CA LYS A 95 -7.76 4.79 -9.78
C LYS A 95 -7.35 4.07 -11.06
N TRP A 96 -6.13 3.57 -11.13
CA TRP A 96 -5.46 3.09 -12.34
C TRP A 96 -5.02 1.61 -12.23
N GLN A 97 -5.57 0.88 -11.25
CA GLN A 97 -5.33 -0.55 -11.07
C GLN A 97 -6.66 -1.26 -10.78
N GLU A 98 -6.72 -2.57 -11.03
CA GLU A 98 -7.96 -3.36 -10.95
C GLU A 98 -8.41 -3.65 -9.51
N ASN A 99 -7.47 -3.74 -8.56
CA ASN A 99 -7.75 -4.03 -7.16
C ASN A 99 -7.78 -2.76 -6.28
N GLN A 100 -8.25 -2.89 -5.04
CA GLN A 100 -8.27 -1.79 -4.05
C GLN A 100 -7.01 -1.72 -3.19
N ASP A 101 -5.96 -2.48 -3.51
CA ASP A 101 -4.74 -2.54 -2.72
C ASP A 101 -4.02 -1.18 -2.72
N PRO A 102 -3.84 -0.53 -1.55
CA PRO A 102 -3.19 0.76 -1.48
C PRO A 102 -1.66 0.70 -1.72
N SER A 103 -1.03 -0.48 -1.71
CA SER A 103 0.43 -0.64 -1.78
C SER A 103 1.02 -0.22 -3.13
N GLY A 104 0.24 -0.33 -4.21
CA GLY A 104 0.70 -0.10 -5.58
C GLY A 104 1.52 -1.25 -6.18
N ARG A 105 1.72 -2.37 -5.46
CA ARG A 105 2.30 -3.63 -6.00
C ARG A 105 1.55 -4.14 -7.22
N ALA A 106 0.23 -3.98 -7.19
CA ALA A 106 -0.67 -4.39 -8.27
C ALA A 106 -0.59 -3.55 -9.56
N ASN A 107 0.30 -2.57 -9.65
CA ASN A 107 0.35 -1.68 -10.80
C ASN A 107 1.15 -2.30 -11.97
N GLN A 108 0.45 -2.60 -13.07
CA GLN A 108 1.01 -3.18 -14.28
C GLN A 108 2.10 -2.33 -14.97
N ALA A 109 2.21 -1.03 -14.65
CA ALA A 109 3.27 -0.17 -15.17
C ALA A 109 4.68 -0.56 -14.64
N HIS A 110 4.75 -1.42 -13.63
CA HIS A 110 5.99 -1.93 -13.06
C HIS A 110 6.31 -3.32 -13.64
N ILE A 111 7.42 -3.44 -14.36
CA ILE A 111 7.82 -4.68 -15.05
C ILE A 111 8.03 -5.85 -14.07
N ASN A 112 8.51 -5.57 -12.84
CA ASN A 112 8.78 -6.56 -11.80
C ASN A 112 7.71 -6.56 -10.69
N ALA A 113 6.51 -6.09 -10.98
CA ALA A 113 5.41 -6.05 -10.03
C ALA A 113 5.00 -7.45 -9.57
N ASP A 114 4.75 -7.62 -8.27
CA ASP A 114 4.02 -8.77 -7.77
C ASP A 114 2.51 -8.54 -7.96
N THR A 115 1.97 -9.15 -9.01
CA THR A 115 0.56 -9.03 -9.38
C THR A 115 -0.34 -10.03 -8.65
N GLU A 116 0.21 -10.99 -7.90
CA GLU A 116 -0.60 -12.02 -7.23
C GLU A 116 -1.46 -11.43 -6.10
N ILE A 117 -0.96 -10.40 -5.39
CA ILE A 117 -1.70 -9.62 -4.38
C ILE A 117 -2.95 -8.93 -4.97
N SER A 118 -3.02 -8.81 -6.29
CA SER A 118 -4.17 -8.21 -6.98
C SER A 118 -5.28 -9.17 -7.33
N LYS A 119 -5.03 -10.48 -7.23
CA LYS A 119 -6.06 -11.46 -7.53
C LYS A 119 -7.08 -11.46 -6.40
N PRO A 120 -8.37 -11.25 -6.70
CA PRO A 120 -9.41 -11.41 -5.69
C PRO A 120 -9.35 -12.86 -5.19
N ASN A 121 -9.07 -13.06 -3.91
CA ASN A 121 -9.29 -14.33 -3.22
C ASN A 121 -10.82 -14.55 -3.12
N ILE A 122 -11.44 -14.90 -4.24
CA ILE A 122 -12.81 -15.39 -4.30
C ILE A 122 -12.73 -16.79 -4.87
N SER A 123 -12.57 -17.76 -3.98
CA SER A 123 -13.07 -19.11 -4.24
C SER A 123 -14.58 -19.06 -4.05
N VAL A 124 -15.34 -19.18 -5.15
CA VAL A 124 -16.79 -19.48 -5.09
C VAL A 124 -16.96 -20.94 -4.69
#